data_AF-A0A5C8S1J2-F1
#
_entry.id   AF-A0A5C8S1J2-F1
#
_cell.length_a   1.000
_cell.length_b   1.000
_cell.length_c   1.000
_cell.angle_alpha   90.00
_cell.angle_beta   90.00
_cell.angle_gamma   90.00
#
_symmetry.space_group_name_H-M   'P 1'
#
loop_
_entity.id
_entity.type
_entity.pdbx_description
1 polymer ?
#
loop_
_entity_poly.entity_id
_entity_poly.type
_entity_poly.pdbx_seq_one_letter_code
_entity_poly.pdbx_strand_id
1 'polypeptide(L)' 'MPTPIQRGLNVEAWTASGSIEWHLATVWSFELGRLVLDAAATLYLDQEITLRQACRVIAKREKPG' A
#
# COMPACT_ATOMS: atom_id res chain seq x y z
N MET A 1 -20.00 12.61 19.40
CA MET A 1 -20.09 11.63 18.29
C MET A 1 -18.71 11.01 18.13
N PRO A 2 -18.57 9.68 17.95
CA PRO A 2 -17.26 9.12 17.64
C PRO A 2 -16.77 9.74 16.33
N THR A 3 -15.54 10.24 16.33
CA THR A 3 -14.90 10.72 15.10
C THR A 3 -14.89 9.54 14.13
N PRO A 4 -15.41 9.68 12.89
CA PRO A 4 -15.26 8.64 11.90
C PRO A 4 -13.78 8.30 11.81
N ILE A 5 -13.43 7.01 11.94
CA ILE A 5 -12.07 6.57 11.62
C ILE A 5 -11.85 7.04 10.18
N GLN A 6 -11.04 8.07 9.98
CA GLN A 6 -10.64 8.49 8.65
C GLN A 6 -10.05 7.25 8.01
N ARG A 7 -10.66 6.79 6.91
CA ARG A 7 -10.25 5.54 6.27
C ARG A 7 -8.88 5.78 5.67
N GLY A 8 -7.86 5.39 6.43
CA GLY A 8 -6.47 5.52 6.06
C GLY A 8 -6.13 4.73 4.80
N LEU A 9 -4.98 5.07 4.25
CA LEU A 9 -4.35 4.37 3.14
C LEU A 9 -3.34 3.38 3.68
N ASN A 10 -3.32 2.17 3.12
CA ASN A 10 -2.30 1.18 3.43
C ASN A 10 -1.41 0.97 2.20
N VAL A 11 -0.10 0.96 2.37
CA VAL A 11 0.84 0.41 1.38
C VAL A 11 1.31 -0.94 1.89
N GLU A 12 1.16 -1.98 1.07
CA GLU A 12 1.42 -3.37 1.44
C GLU A 12 2.35 -3.99 0.41
N ALA A 13 3.34 -4.73 0.90
CA ALA A 13 4.25 -5.53 0.08
C ALA A 13 3.94 -7.02 0.30
N TRP A 14 3.73 -7.75 -0.79
CA TRP A 14 3.17 -9.10 -0.79
C TRP A 14 4.23 -10.15 -1.12
N THR A 15 4.22 -11.24 -0.37
CA THR A 15 4.98 -12.44 -0.69
C THR A 15 4.37 -13.15 -1.91
N ALA A 16 5.15 -14.02 -2.55
CA ALA A 16 4.65 -14.85 -3.65
C ALA A 16 3.49 -15.78 -3.26
N SER A 17 3.34 -16.12 -1.98
CA SER A 17 2.24 -16.94 -1.46
C SER A 17 0.96 -16.14 -1.18
N GLY A 18 0.97 -14.82 -1.39
CA GLY A 18 -0.18 -13.96 -1.12
C GLY A 18 -0.31 -13.53 0.34
N SER A 19 0.75 -13.60 1.14
CA SER A 19 0.79 -13.02 2.48
C SER A 19 1.36 -11.60 2.45
N ILE A 20 0.99 -10.77 3.41
CA ILE A 20 1.60 -9.44 3.57
C ILE A 20 2.91 -9.61 4.35
N GLU A 21 4.03 -9.25 3.74
CA GLU A 21 5.34 -9.24 4.39
C GLU A 21 5.57 -7.91 5.13
N TRP A 22 5.11 -6.82 4.53
CA TRP A 22 5.24 -5.48 5.08
C TRP A 22 3.98 -4.66 4.83
N HIS A 23 3.61 -3.83 5.80
CA HIS A 23 2.49 -2.90 5.66
C HIS A 23 2.77 -1.57 6.38
N LEU A 24 2.38 -0.47 5.74
CA LEU A 24 2.34 0.85 6.35
C LEU A 24 0.92 1.41 6.26
N ALA A 25 0.30 1.63 7.42
CA ALA A 25 -0.96 2.33 7.53
C ALA A 25 -0.73 3.84 7.70
N THR A 26 -1.43 4.65 6.91
CA THR A 26 -1.32 6.11 6.94
C THR A 26 -2.70 6.76 6.97
N VAL A 27 -2.84 7.92 7.60
CA VAL A 27 -4.07 8.74 7.56
C VAL A 27 -3.92 9.91 6.58
N TRP A 28 -2.97 9.81 5.66
CA TRP A 28 -2.55 10.91 4.79
C TRP A 28 -3.32 10.95 3.45
N SER A 29 -3.07 11.98 2.66
CA SER A 29 -3.70 12.16 1.34
C SER A 29 -3.28 11.08 0.34
N PHE A 30 -4.06 10.95 -0.73
CA PHE A 30 -3.80 9.98 -1.79
C PHE A 30 -2.45 10.21 -2.49
N GLU A 31 -2.06 11.47 -2.70
CA GLU A 31 -0.80 11.85 -3.32
C GLU A 31 0.39 11.32 -2.51
N LEU A 32 0.32 11.45 -1.19
CA LEU A 32 1.38 10.95 -0.33
C LEU A 32 1.39 9.41 -0.27
N GLY A 33 0.22 8.77 -0.28
CA GLY A 33 0.11 7.31 -0.46
C GLY A 33 0.74 6.82 -1.76
N ARG A 34 0.65 7.60 -2.84
CA ARG A 34 1.27 7.29 -4.13
C ARG A 34 2.79 7.40 -4.08
N LEU A 35 3.33 8.43 -3.43
CA LEU A 35 4.77 8.58 -3.22
C LEU A 35 5.36 7.42 -2.41
N VAL A 36 4.67 6.99 -1.35
CA VAL A 36 5.08 5.82 -0.55
C VAL A 36 5.05 4.55 -1.40
N LEU A 37 4.01 4.36 -2.23
CA LEU A 37 3.92 3.21 -3.13
C LEU A 37 5.11 3.16 -4.11
N ASP A 38 5.50 4.28 -4.71
CA ASP A 38 6.65 4.33 -5.62
C ASP A 38 7.99 4.11 -4.89
N ALA A 39 8.13 4.62 -3.66
CA ALA A 39 9.30 4.36 -2.82
C ALA A 39 9.40 2.87 -2.42
N ALA A 40 8.29 2.26 -1.99
CA ALA A 40 8.23 0.85 -1.65
C ALA A 40 8.59 -0.04 -2.85
N ALA A 41 8.14 0.30 -4.06
CA ALA A 41 8.51 -0.43 -5.27
C ALA A 41 10.02 -0.39 -5.57
N THR A 42 10.74 0.63 -5.10
CA THR A 42 12.21 0.70 -5.24
C THR A 42 12.95 -0.16 -4.21
N LEU A 43 12.36 -0.34 -3.03
CA LEU A 43 12.94 -1.10 -1.92
C LEU A 43 12.64 -2.61 -2.01
N TYR A 44 11.47 -2.96 -2.55
CA TYR A 44 10.94 -4.33 -2.60
C TYR A 44 10.72 -4.78 -4.05
N LEU A 45 11.80 -4.84 -4.82
CA LEU A 45 11.77 -5.07 -6.28
C LEU A 45 11.07 -6.37 -6.71
N ASP A 46 11.18 -7.42 -5.90
CA ASP A 46 10.66 -8.76 -6.23
C ASP A 46 9.25 -9.02 -5.66
N GLN A 47 8.64 -8.01 -5.04
CA GLN A 47 7.33 -8.11 -4.42
C GLN A 47 6.28 -7.35 -5.21
N GLU A 48 5.06 -7.86 -5.15
CA GLU A 48 3.91 -7.08 -5.57
C GLU A 48 3.63 -6.02 -4.48
N ILE A 49 3.44 -4.77 -4.90
CA ILE A 49 3.14 -3.67 -3.97
C ILE A 49 1.76 -3.10 -4.28
N THR A 50 0.92 -2.93 -3.25
CA THR A 50 -0.43 -2.38 -3.40
C THR A 50 -0.65 -1.19 -2.49
N LEU A 51 -1.36 -0.18 -2.99
CA LEU A 51 -1.99 0.87 -2.20
C LEU A 51 -3.48 0.54 -2.03
N ARG A 52 -3.95 0.48 -0.78
CA ARG A 52 -5.34 0.18 -0.43
C ARG A 52 -6.04 1.30 0.32
N GLN A 53 -7.35 1.38 0.15
CA GLN A 53 -8.25 2.15 1.00
C GLN A 53 -9.43 1.26 1.40
N ALA A 54 -9.72 1.16 2.70
CA ALA A 54 -10.87 0.39 3.20
C ALA A 54 -10.94 -1.06 2.65
N CYS A 55 -9.81 -1.76 2.65
CA CYS A 55 -9.62 -3.10 2.09
C CYS A 55 -9.65 -3.21 0.55
N ARG A 56 -9.96 -2.15 -0.19
CA ARG A 56 -9.92 -2.12 -1.67
C ARG A 56 -8.54 -1.69 -2.16
N VAL A 57 -7.96 -2.44 -3.11
CA VAL A 57 -6.77 -1.99 -3.87
C VAL A 57 -7.19 -0.87 -4.80
N ILE A 58 -6.51 0.26 -4.70
CA ILE A 58 -6.75 1.45 -5.55
C ILE A 58 -5.57 1.74 -6.47
N ALA A 59 -4.37 1.22 -6.17
CA ALA A 59 -3.26 1.17 -7.10
C ALA A 59 -2.38 -0.06 -6.80
N LYS A 60 -1.71 -0.58 -7.83
CA LYS A 60 -0.80 -1.74 -7.75
C LYS A 60 0.43 -1.51 -8.60
N ARG A 61 1.58 -1.98 -8.12
CA ARG A 61 2.82 -2.13 -8.87
C ARG A 61 3.15 -3.62 -8.94
N GLU A 62 3.33 -4.09 -10.17
CA GLU A 62 3.78 -5.45 -10.43
C GLU A 62 5.30 -5.49 -10.48
N LYS A 63 5.84 -6.69 -10.36
CA LYS A 63 7.27 -6.95 -10.42
C LYS A 63 7.81 -6.50 -11.79
N PRO A 64 9.00 -5.90 -11.87
CA PRO A 64 9.69 -5.71 -13.14
C PRO A 64 9.93 -7.08 -13.80
N GLY A 65 9.62 -7.18 -15.10
CA GLY A 65 9.92 -8.36 -15.91
C GLY A 65 11.38 -8.45 -16.32
#